data_AF-A0A9W4IVI1-F1
#
_entry.id   AF-A0A9W4IVI1-F1
#
_cell.length_a   1.000
_cell.length_b   1.000
_cell.length_c   1.000
_cell.angle_alpha   90.00
_cell.angle_beta   90.00
_cell.angle_gamma   90.00
#
_symmetry.space_group_name_H-M   'P 1'
#
loop_
_entity.id
_entity.type
_entity.pdbx_description
1 polymer ?
#
loop_
_entity_poly.entity_id
_entity_poly.type
_entity_poly.pdbx_seq_one_letter_code
_entity_poly.pdbx_strand_id
1 'polypeptide(L)'
;MALEALKSIAFELRGGATISLIKLIDLDIPRAIAFDDDDMSVETIFSVSSVTLLDAKMTADWACYSVARDGTIQLTAKGGALVEMSFSKADTLPNAKADPYNLVPVDEDQFYESLTRVGYNCAHPFRGVSDIRRKPGYSVGTLFDQSENDDLVLHPGLLDSALQTVFAAWAYPGDTHLWSLHVPVSFSSITINPYFTPLGDAGKQATMEYESSVREQSAAGITGDVYLYTDDSKYAFVQFQGVKLVPFAPAVPKNDMPMFSCFGYAIAVPDGQLAGAGETLSDYEVQLYKDVDRISYWYLRNASLSIPAKDRSGLLSHYQRYLAWCDRMVSMVCSGSHNKVPASCNNDNRSDIEEILACYSDRKDVRFVQVVGDNLVQTINDGSSMLEHMNQDGLLPAFYEEGAICSGQTGRWLARVLAQISKIHPGLDIFEVGAGTGATTSAVLDALEGRYGSYTFTDISSGFFMAAEERFRQ
;
A
#
# COMPACT_ATOMS: atom_id res chain seq x y z
N MET A 1 -6.76 23.01 -27.26
CA MET A 1 -5.73 24.09 -27.32
C MET A 1 -4.84 23.97 -28.55
N ALA A 2 -4.03 22.92 -28.71
CA ALA A 2 -3.11 22.79 -29.83
C ALA A 2 -3.77 22.95 -31.22
N LEU A 3 -4.91 22.30 -31.45
CA LEU A 3 -5.65 22.41 -32.71
C LEU A 3 -6.05 23.85 -33.05
N GLU A 4 -6.56 24.60 -32.07
CA GLU A 4 -6.98 26.00 -32.25
C GLU A 4 -5.79 26.92 -32.51
N ALA A 5 -4.68 26.74 -31.80
CA ALA A 5 -3.47 27.52 -32.03
C ALA A 5 -2.91 27.29 -33.43
N LEU A 6 -2.85 26.02 -33.87
CA LEU A 6 -2.38 25.65 -35.20
C LEU A 6 -3.30 26.18 -36.31
N LYS A 7 -4.62 26.14 -36.08
CA LYS A 7 -5.62 26.75 -36.98
C LYS A 7 -5.33 28.23 -37.17
N SER A 8 -5.20 28.99 -36.09
CA SER A 8 -4.95 30.43 -36.14
C SER A 8 -3.65 30.77 -36.87
N ILE A 9 -2.56 30.07 -36.55
CA ILE A 9 -1.25 30.29 -37.20
C ILE A 9 -1.32 29.94 -38.70
N ALA A 10 -1.98 28.85 -39.08
CA ALA A 10 -2.12 28.45 -40.48
C ALA A 10 -2.85 29.53 -41.30
N PHE A 11 -3.93 30.10 -40.76
CA PHE A 11 -4.67 31.18 -41.42
C PHE A 11 -3.89 32.50 -41.47
N GLU A 12 -3.08 32.81 -40.46
CA GLU A 12 -2.19 33.99 -40.48
C GLU A 12 -1.09 33.86 -41.54
N LEU A 13 -0.44 32.69 -41.63
CA LEU A 13 0.63 32.44 -42.60
C LEU A 13 0.13 32.38 -44.04
N ARG A 14 -1.09 31.89 -44.24
CA ARG A 14 -1.68 31.70 -45.56
C ARG A 14 -3.16 32.06 -45.55
N GLY A 15 -3.44 33.36 -45.62
CA GLY A 15 -4.80 33.90 -45.65
C GLY A 15 -5.69 33.21 -46.69
N GLY A 16 -6.81 32.64 -46.24
CA GLY A 16 -7.76 31.91 -47.09
C GLY A 16 -7.35 30.48 -47.48
N ALA A 17 -6.31 29.91 -46.87
CA ALA A 17 -5.93 28.52 -47.11
C ALA A 17 -6.93 27.54 -46.50
N THR A 18 -7.34 26.54 -47.27
CA THR A 18 -8.09 25.39 -46.74
C THR A 18 -7.13 24.46 -46.01
N ILE A 19 -7.45 24.08 -44.77
CA ILE A 19 -6.69 23.10 -44.01
C ILE A 19 -7.23 21.70 -44.37
N SER A 20 -6.39 20.88 -45.00
CA SER A 20 -6.75 19.52 -45.43
C SER A 20 -6.43 18.46 -44.38
N LEU A 21 -5.47 18.71 -43.49
CA LEU A 21 -5.06 17.78 -42.45
C LEU A 21 -4.45 18.53 -41.26
N ILE A 22 -4.79 18.11 -40.04
CA ILE A 22 -4.07 18.51 -38.82
C ILE A 22 -3.61 17.23 -38.12
N LYS A 23 -2.31 17.12 -37.83
CA LYS A 23 -1.73 16.00 -37.11
C LYS A 23 -0.90 16.48 -35.93
N LEU A 24 -1.25 16.06 -34.72
CA LEU A 24 -0.41 16.18 -33.52
C LEU A 24 0.46 14.92 -33.41
N ILE A 25 1.73 15.08 -33.09
CA ILE A 25 2.74 14.01 -33.13
C ILE A 25 3.46 13.98 -31.78
N ASP A 26 3.70 12.78 -31.23
CA ASP A 26 4.45 12.57 -29.99
C ASP A 26 3.94 13.48 -28.85
N LEU A 27 2.64 13.42 -28.60
CA LEU A 27 1.99 14.18 -27.55
C LEU A 27 2.34 13.56 -26.20
N ASP A 28 2.81 14.38 -25.26
CA ASP A 28 3.15 13.98 -23.89
C ASP A 28 2.37 14.88 -22.91
N ILE A 29 1.78 14.27 -21.87
CA ILE A 29 1.03 14.94 -20.80
C ILE A 29 1.70 14.56 -19.46
N PRO A 30 2.84 15.16 -19.12
CA PRO A 30 3.57 14.84 -17.90
C PRO A 30 2.83 15.23 -16.62
N ARG A 31 1.84 16.14 -16.70
CA ARG A 31 1.12 16.63 -15.53
C ARG A 31 -0.31 17.01 -15.89
N ALA A 32 -1.28 16.51 -15.13
CA ALA A 32 -2.66 16.96 -15.20
C ALA A 32 -2.85 18.31 -14.50
N ILE A 33 -3.80 19.12 -14.98
CA ILE A 33 -4.27 20.32 -14.29
C ILE A 33 -5.43 19.90 -13.39
N ALA A 34 -5.29 20.12 -12.08
CA ALA A 34 -6.33 19.84 -11.10
C ALA A 34 -7.05 21.13 -10.70
N PHE A 35 -8.36 21.04 -10.54
CA PHE A 35 -9.22 22.08 -10.00
C PHE A 35 -9.81 21.55 -8.70
N ASP A 36 -9.54 22.24 -7.58
CA ASP A 36 -9.99 21.80 -6.26
C ASP A 36 -11.45 22.19 -5.97
N ASP A 37 -11.93 23.25 -6.63
CA ASP A 37 -13.31 23.76 -6.57
C ASP A 37 -13.67 24.48 -7.88
N ASP A 38 -14.95 24.79 -8.07
CA ASP A 38 -15.48 25.42 -9.28
C ASP A 38 -15.01 26.88 -9.46
N ASP A 39 -14.56 27.54 -8.38
CA ASP A 39 -14.09 28.92 -8.39
C ASP A 39 -12.58 29.03 -8.69
N MET A 40 -11.87 27.90 -8.67
CA MET A 40 -10.44 27.84 -8.89
C MET A 40 -10.09 28.16 -10.34
N SER A 41 -9.28 29.20 -10.53
CA SER A 41 -8.66 29.51 -11.81
C SER A 41 -7.22 29.00 -11.87
N VAL A 42 -6.84 28.36 -12.97
CA VAL A 42 -5.45 28.01 -13.26
C VAL A 42 -5.00 28.76 -14.51
N GLU A 43 -4.01 29.64 -14.37
CA GLU A 43 -3.41 30.31 -15.52
C GLU A 43 -2.67 29.27 -16.38
N THR A 44 -2.98 29.29 -17.67
CA THR A 44 -2.40 28.38 -18.66
C THR A 44 -1.71 29.18 -19.75
N ILE A 45 -0.43 28.89 -19.98
CA ILE A 45 0.38 29.51 -21.03
C ILE A 45 0.55 28.48 -22.14
N PHE A 46 0.03 28.79 -23.32
CA PHE A 46 0.21 27.95 -24.51
C PHE A 46 1.21 28.61 -25.46
N SER A 47 2.24 27.86 -25.84
CA SER A 47 3.32 28.33 -26.72
C SER A 47 3.41 27.44 -27.95
N VAL A 48 3.60 28.07 -29.11
CA VAL A 48 3.94 27.39 -30.36
C VAL A 48 5.29 27.92 -30.82
N SER A 49 6.22 27.03 -31.12
CA SER A 49 7.59 27.33 -31.50
C SER A 49 8.03 26.52 -32.72
N SER A 50 9.23 26.79 -33.22
CA SER A 50 9.82 26.06 -34.36
C SER A 50 8.93 26.02 -35.60
N VAL A 51 8.10 27.04 -35.81
CA VAL A 51 7.14 27.08 -36.92
C VAL A 51 7.90 27.19 -38.23
N THR A 52 7.75 26.18 -39.09
CA THR A 52 8.31 26.17 -40.44
C THR A 52 7.21 25.92 -41.45
N LEU A 53 7.22 26.71 -42.52
CA LEU A 53 6.31 26.57 -43.64
C LEU A 53 7.13 26.22 -44.89
N LEU A 54 6.88 25.03 -45.43
CA LEU A 54 7.44 24.60 -46.71
C LEU A 54 6.30 24.21 -47.65
N ASP A 55 6.19 24.89 -48.78
CA ASP A 55 5.10 24.77 -49.75
C ASP A 55 3.71 24.97 -49.11
N ALA A 56 2.99 23.86 -48.89
CA ALA A 56 1.66 23.80 -48.30
C ALA A 56 1.65 23.01 -46.98
N LYS A 57 2.82 22.77 -46.38
CA LYS A 57 2.95 22.03 -45.12
C LYS A 57 3.59 22.90 -44.06
N MET A 58 2.89 23.05 -42.94
CA MET A 58 3.39 23.73 -41.76
C MET A 58 3.77 22.69 -40.72
N THR A 59 4.98 22.76 -40.17
CA THR A 59 5.35 22.00 -38.97
C THR A 59 5.64 22.94 -37.82
N ALA A 60 5.36 22.52 -36.61
CA ALA A 60 5.58 23.31 -35.40
C ALA A 60 5.75 22.39 -34.19
N ASP A 61 6.44 22.90 -33.18
CA ASP A 61 6.41 22.33 -31.82
C ASP A 61 5.44 23.15 -30.98
N TRP A 62 4.79 22.53 -30.00
CA TRP A 62 3.93 23.23 -29.06
C TRP A 62 4.10 22.71 -27.64
N ALA A 63 3.86 23.60 -26.68
CA ALA A 63 3.89 23.28 -25.27
C ALA A 63 2.81 24.08 -24.52
N CYS A 64 2.21 23.42 -23.53
CA CYS A 64 1.23 23.97 -22.62
C CYS A 64 1.80 23.91 -21.21
N TYR A 65 1.73 25.04 -20.51
CA TYR A 65 2.19 25.18 -19.14
C TYR A 65 1.06 25.66 -18.24
N SER A 66 1.04 25.19 -17.01
CA SER A 66 0.16 25.70 -15.95
C SER A 66 0.99 26.45 -14.92
N VAL A 67 0.46 27.57 -14.40
CA VAL A 67 1.09 28.34 -13.34
C VAL A 67 0.53 27.90 -11.98
N ALA A 68 1.39 27.42 -11.09
CA ALA A 68 1.03 27.05 -9.74
C ALA A 68 0.76 28.30 -8.86
N ARG A 69 0.11 28.11 -7.70
CA ARG A 69 -0.24 29.23 -6.78
C ARG A 69 0.98 29.99 -6.26
N ASP A 70 2.15 29.36 -6.21
CA ASP A 70 3.42 29.97 -5.83
C ASP A 70 4.11 30.72 -6.99
N GLY A 71 3.48 30.78 -8.16
CA GLY A 71 4.01 31.39 -9.39
C GLY A 71 4.89 30.46 -10.22
N THR A 72 5.10 29.21 -9.81
CA THR A 72 5.95 28.27 -10.55
C THR A 72 5.27 27.82 -11.84
N ILE A 73 5.95 27.99 -12.97
CA ILE A 73 5.49 27.50 -14.27
C ILE A 73 5.83 26.02 -14.41
N GLN A 74 4.84 25.19 -14.72
CA GLN A 74 4.98 23.74 -14.83
C GLN A 74 4.52 23.26 -16.20
N LEU A 75 5.28 22.38 -16.83
CA LEU A 75 4.90 21.77 -18.10
C LEU A 75 3.72 20.80 -17.89
N THR A 76 2.63 21.04 -18.61
CA THR A 76 1.40 20.24 -18.57
C THR A 76 1.33 19.27 -19.74
N ALA A 77 1.58 19.78 -20.95
CA ALA A 77 1.54 18.99 -22.17
C ALA A 77 2.50 19.55 -23.23
N LYS A 78 2.97 18.72 -24.14
CA LYS A 78 3.80 19.12 -25.29
C LYS A 78 3.62 18.16 -26.46
N GLY A 79 4.05 18.57 -27.64
CA GLY A 79 4.16 17.68 -28.79
C GLY A 79 4.61 18.42 -30.05
N GLY A 80 4.77 17.67 -31.12
CA GLY A 80 4.92 18.18 -32.47
C GLY A 80 3.57 18.35 -33.16
N ALA A 81 3.57 19.08 -34.26
CA ALA A 81 2.41 19.28 -35.11
C ALA A 81 2.80 19.37 -36.60
N LEU A 82 1.92 18.85 -37.45
CA LEU A 82 1.94 18.97 -38.89
C LEU A 82 0.55 19.44 -39.35
N VAL A 83 0.51 20.49 -40.16
CA VAL A 83 -0.70 21.00 -40.79
C VAL A 83 -0.49 21.02 -42.29
N GLU A 84 -1.40 20.42 -43.05
CA GLU A 84 -1.40 20.48 -44.51
C GLU A 84 -2.49 21.44 -44.98
N MET A 85 -2.11 22.38 -45.84
CA MET A 85 -2.93 23.46 -46.37
C MET A 85 -3.14 23.27 -47.87
N SER A 86 -3.86 22.21 -48.22
CA SER A 86 -4.14 21.84 -49.60
C SER A 86 -5.64 21.64 -49.84
N PHE A 87 -6.02 21.04 -50.97
CA PHE A 87 -7.43 20.74 -51.24
C PHE A 87 -7.96 19.74 -50.21
N SER A 88 -9.00 20.15 -49.48
CA SER A 88 -9.67 19.27 -48.51
C SER A 88 -10.50 18.20 -49.22
N LYS A 89 -10.44 16.97 -48.71
CA LYS A 89 -11.18 15.82 -49.25
C LYS A 89 -11.75 14.97 -48.13
N ALA A 90 -12.92 14.37 -48.39
CA ALA A 90 -13.58 13.46 -47.47
C ALA A 90 -12.73 12.22 -47.12
N ASP A 91 -11.97 11.68 -48.09
CA ASP A 91 -11.20 10.45 -47.99
C ASP A 91 -9.72 10.65 -47.61
N THR A 92 -9.39 11.78 -46.96
CA THR A 92 -8.02 12.10 -46.57
C THR A 92 -7.42 11.08 -45.58
N LEU A 93 -8.24 10.52 -44.68
CA LEU A 93 -7.80 9.48 -43.74
C LEU A 93 -8.19 8.08 -44.22
N PRO A 94 -7.33 7.07 -44.01
CA PRO A 94 -7.65 5.71 -44.36
C PRO A 94 -8.84 5.21 -43.52
N ASN A 95 -9.84 4.63 -44.19
CA ASN A 95 -10.92 3.92 -43.54
C ASN A 95 -10.46 2.49 -43.23
N ALA A 96 -10.06 2.24 -41.98
CA ALA A 96 -9.56 0.95 -41.50
C ALA A 96 -10.59 0.19 -40.65
N LYS A 97 -11.89 0.31 -40.97
CA LYS A 97 -12.96 -0.33 -40.19
C LYS A 97 -12.80 -1.85 -40.21
N ALA A 98 -12.73 -2.48 -39.05
CA ALA A 98 -12.77 -3.93 -38.94
C ALA A 98 -14.20 -4.46 -39.15
N ASP A 99 -14.35 -5.75 -39.45
CA ASP A 99 -15.64 -6.45 -39.39
C ASP A 99 -15.72 -7.26 -38.09
N PRO A 100 -16.15 -6.65 -36.97
CA PRO A 100 -16.13 -7.31 -35.68
C PRO A 100 -17.33 -8.25 -35.51
N TYR A 101 -17.03 -9.49 -35.13
CA TYR A 101 -18.02 -10.49 -34.71
C TYR A 101 -17.90 -10.77 -33.20
N ASN A 102 -18.96 -11.36 -32.64
CA ASN A 102 -19.08 -11.76 -31.22
C ASN A 102 -18.91 -10.61 -30.22
N LEU A 103 -19.45 -9.43 -30.53
CA LEU A 103 -19.51 -8.32 -29.59
C LEU A 103 -20.68 -8.50 -28.62
N VAL A 104 -20.46 -8.18 -27.36
CA VAL A 104 -21.50 -8.12 -26.33
C VAL A 104 -21.94 -6.67 -26.11
N PRO A 105 -23.24 -6.41 -25.95
CA PRO A 105 -23.72 -5.07 -25.62
C PRO A 105 -23.29 -4.70 -24.20
N VAL A 106 -23.02 -3.42 -23.99
CA VAL A 106 -22.79 -2.81 -22.68
C VAL A 106 -23.77 -1.66 -22.51
N ASP A 107 -24.49 -1.67 -21.40
CA ASP A 107 -25.39 -0.60 -21.02
C ASP A 107 -24.60 0.68 -20.69
N GLU A 108 -25.05 1.82 -21.22
CA GLU A 108 -24.35 3.10 -21.12
C GLU A 108 -24.28 3.61 -19.67
N ASP A 109 -25.34 3.42 -18.89
CA ASP A 109 -25.37 3.83 -17.49
C ASP A 109 -24.45 2.94 -16.67
N GLN A 110 -24.46 1.62 -16.89
CA GLN A 110 -23.49 0.72 -16.24
C GLN A 110 -22.04 1.08 -16.58
N PHE A 111 -21.77 1.47 -17.84
CA PHE A 111 -20.44 1.92 -18.24
C PHE A 111 -20.01 3.15 -17.44
N TYR A 112 -20.82 4.21 -17.42
CA TYR A 112 -20.49 5.43 -16.68
C TYR A 112 -20.47 5.22 -15.15
N GLU A 113 -21.37 4.42 -14.59
CA GLU A 113 -21.32 4.04 -13.16
C GLU A 113 -20.01 3.32 -12.80
N SER A 114 -19.51 2.44 -13.68
CA SER A 114 -18.24 1.75 -13.47
C SER A 114 -17.05 2.72 -13.49
N LEU A 115 -17.09 3.73 -14.37
CA LEU A 115 -16.10 4.81 -14.41
C LEU A 115 -16.17 5.67 -13.13
N THR A 116 -17.37 6.01 -12.66
CA THR A 116 -17.57 6.76 -11.40
C THR A 116 -17.02 6.01 -10.19
N ARG A 117 -17.22 4.69 -10.10
CA ARG A 117 -16.70 3.87 -8.99
C ARG A 117 -15.18 3.93 -8.81
N VAL A 118 -14.43 4.13 -9.89
CA VAL A 118 -12.96 4.25 -9.83
C VAL A 118 -12.47 5.70 -9.76
N GLY A 119 -13.39 6.67 -9.83
CA GLY A 119 -13.11 8.10 -9.63
C GLY A 119 -13.36 9.00 -10.85
N TYR A 120 -13.79 8.47 -12.00
CA TYR A 120 -14.16 9.31 -13.14
C TYR A 120 -15.58 9.86 -12.95
N ASN A 121 -15.67 11.10 -12.50
CA ASN A 121 -16.93 11.81 -12.34
C ASN A 121 -17.32 12.53 -13.63
N CYS A 122 -17.42 11.79 -14.74
CA CYS A 122 -17.80 12.34 -16.04
C CYS A 122 -19.22 12.92 -15.96
N ALA A 123 -19.36 14.23 -16.17
CA ALA A 123 -20.64 14.93 -16.28
C ALA A 123 -20.82 15.47 -17.70
N HIS A 124 -22.01 15.93 -18.07
CA HIS A 124 -22.22 16.65 -19.33
C HIS A 124 -21.24 17.84 -19.43
N PRO A 125 -20.57 18.10 -20.58
CA PRO A 125 -20.68 17.45 -21.90
C PRO A 125 -19.65 16.31 -22.17
N PHE A 126 -19.19 15.60 -21.13
CA PHE A 126 -18.20 14.52 -21.19
C PHE A 126 -18.83 13.12 -21.08
N ARG A 127 -20.13 12.97 -21.40
CA ARG A 127 -20.86 11.70 -21.38
C ARG A 127 -21.40 11.33 -22.76
N GLY A 128 -20.55 11.39 -23.78
CA GLY A 128 -20.96 11.25 -25.19
C GLY A 128 -21.06 9.81 -25.73
N VAL A 129 -20.69 8.79 -24.95
CA VAL A 129 -20.59 7.40 -25.44
C VAL A 129 -21.91 6.63 -25.27
N SER A 130 -22.36 5.95 -26.33
CA SER A 130 -23.64 5.20 -26.41
C SER A 130 -23.52 3.98 -27.35
N ASP A 131 -24.54 3.10 -27.34
CA ASP A 131 -24.64 1.88 -28.18
C ASP A 131 -23.37 1.00 -28.12
N ILE A 132 -22.82 0.86 -26.91
CA ILE A 132 -21.52 0.23 -26.70
C ILE A 132 -21.63 -1.27 -26.98
N ARG A 133 -20.78 -1.77 -27.88
CA ARG A 133 -20.62 -3.19 -28.18
C ARG A 133 -19.15 -3.54 -28.14
N ARG A 134 -18.77 -4.55 -27.33
CA ARG A 134 -17.36 -4.83 -27.05
C ARG A 134 -17.01 -6.31 -26.99
N LYS A 135 -15.71 -6.59 -27.00
CA LYS A 135 -15.06 -7.85 -26.58
C LYS A 135 -13.71 -7.50 -25.93
N PRO A 136 -12.95 -8.45 -25.35
CA PRO A 136 -11.61 -8.18 -24.84
C PRO A 136 -10.73 -7.48 -25.88
N GLY A 137 -10.25 -6.27 -25.53
CA GLY A 137 -9.36 -5.46 -26.36
C GLY A 137 -10.02 -4.72 -27.52
N TYR A 138 -11.35 -4.69 -27.63
CA TYR A 138 -12.03 -4.04 -28.75
C TYR A 138 -13.45 -3.56 -28.41
N SER A 139 -13.82 -2.37 -28.87
CA SER A 139 -15.19 -1.86 -28.76
C SER A 139 -15.57 -0.96 -29.94
N VAL A 140 -16.86 -0.95 -30.26
CA VAL A 140 -17.51 -0.03 -31.19
C VAL A 140 -18.78 0.53 -30.55
N GLY A 141 -19.30 1.59 -31.13
CA GLY A 141 -20.56 2.20 -30.74
C GLY A 141 -20.72 3.57 -31.34
N THR A 142 -21.62 4.34 -30.75
CA THR A 142 -21.94 5.70 -31.20
C THR A 142 -21.39 6.72 -30.22
N LEU A 143 -20.92 7.85 -30.75
CA LEU A 143 -20.41 8.96 -30.00
C LEU A 143 -21.17 10.23 -30.38
N PHE A 144 -21.62 10.99 -29.39
CA PHE A 144 -22.38 12.22 -29.57
C PHE A 144 -21.52 13.43 -29.21
N ASP A 145 -21.49 14.41 -30.10
CA ASP A 145 -20.97 15.74 -29.74
C ASP A 145 -22.02 16.47 -28.91
N GLN A 146 -21.78 16.52 -27.60
CA GLN A 146 -22.67 17.17 -26.63
C GLN A 146 -22.39 18.67 -26.47
N SER A 147 -21.54 19.27 -27.30
CA SER A 147 -21.28 20.71 -27.25
C SER A 147 -22.48 21.54 -27.69
N GLU A 148 -22.86 22.51 -26.87
CA GLU A 148 -23.88 23.49 -27.21
C GLU A 148 -23.25 24.69 -27.93
N ASN A 149 -23.30 24.72 -29.27
CA ASN A 149 -22.87 25.84 -30.13
C ASN A 149 -21.47 26.39 -29.82
N ASP A 150 -20.43 25.59 -30.09
CA ASP A 150 -19.05 26.09 -30.18
C ASP A 150 -18.55 26.17 -31.64
N ASP A 151 -17.62 27.09 -31.88
CA ASP A 151 -16.88 27.24 -33.14
C ASP A 151 -15.52 26.52 -33.09
N LEU A 152 -15.36 25.56 -32.17
CA LEU A 152 -14.12 24.81 -32.00
C LEU A 152 -13.98 23.77 -33.13
N VAL A 153 -12.74 23.48 -33.52
CA VAL A 153 -12.45 22.42 -34.49
C VAL A 153 -13.00 21.08 -33.99
N LEU A 154 -12.76 20.79 -32.71
CA LEU A 154 -13.34 19.65 -31.97
C LEU A 154 -13.51 20.07 -30.50
N HIS A 155 -14.67 19.80 -29.93
CA HIS A 155 -14.93 20.09 -28.52
C HIS A 155 -14.11 19.17 -27.59
N PRO A 156 -13.53 19.65 -26.48
CA PRO A 156 -12.78 18.80 -25.55
C PRO A 156 -13.59 17.64 -24.96
N GLY A 157 -14.89 17.85 -24.70
CA GLY A 157 -15.79 16.78 -24.22
C GLY A 157 -16.00 15.66 -25.23
N LEU A 158 -15.98 15.97 -26.53
CA LEU A 158 -16.01 14.99 -27.62
C LEU A 158 -14.72 14.17 -27.63
N LEU A 159 -13.56 14.86 -27.58
CA LEU A 159 -12.26 14.21 -27.58
C LEU A 159 -12.09 13.30 -26.36
N ASP A 160 -12.49 13.75 -25.17
CA ASP A 160 -12.41 12.95 -23.95
C ASP A 160 -13.37 11.75 -23.99
N SER A 161 -14.61 11.94 -24.45
CA SER A 161 -15.55 10.83 -24.68
C SER A 161 -14.95 9.79 -25.64
N ALA A 162 -14.20 10.22 -26.65
CA ALA A 162 -13.50 9.31 -27.56
C ALA A 162 -12.34 8.57 -26.87
N LEU A 163 -11.69 9.15 -25.86
CA LEU A 163 -10.69 8.42 -25.07
C LEU A 163 -11.35 7.43 -24.10
N GLN A 164 -12.53 7.75 -23.58
CA GLN A 164 -13.28 6.86 -22.69
C GLN A 164 -13.64 5.52 -23.36
N THR A 165 -13.82 5.50 -24.68
CA THR A 165 -14.13 4.25 -25.41
C THR A 165 -12.98 3.24 -25.36
N VAL A 166 -11.74 3.66 -25.07
CA VAL A 166 -10.63 2.73 -24.79
C VAL A 166 -10.92 1.92 -23.53
N PHE A 167 -11.59 2.49 -22.51
CA PHE A 167 -12.03 1.74 -21.33
C PHE A 167 -13.09 0.70 -21.69
N ALA A 168 -14.02 1.02 -22.58
CA ALA A 168 -15.01 0.05 -23.07
C ALA A 168 -14.36 -1.12 -23.85
N ALA A 169 -13.27 -0.87 -24.57
CA ALA A 169 -12.49 -1.93 -25.21
C ALA A 169 -11.74 -2.79 -24.18
N TRP A 170 -11.21 -2.17 -23.13
CA TRP A 170 -10.36 -2.80 -22.12
C TRP A 170 -11.15 -3.63 -21.10
N ALA A 171 -12.16 -3.04 -20.45
CA ALA A 171 -12.85 -3.60 -19.29
C ALA A 171 -14.37 -3.68 -19.51
N TYR A 172 -15.00 -4.73 -18.97
CA TYR A 172 -16.45 -4.83 -18.83
C TYR A 172 -16.87 -4.13 -17.53
N PRO A 173 -18.02 -3.43 -17.49
CA PRO A 173 -18.52 -2.87 -16.23
C PRO A 173 -18.59 -3.91 -15.11
N GLY A 174 -17.74 -3.77 -14.10
CA GLY A 174 -17.68 -4.66 -12.94
C GLY A 174 -16.74 -5.87 -13.03
N ASP A 175 -15.97 -6.05 -14.11
CA ASP A 175 -15.00 -7.16 -14.23
C ASP A 175 -13.65 -6.93 -13.51
N THR A 176 -13.54 -5.84 -12.75
CA THR A 176 -12.38 -5.45 -11.93
C THR A 176 -11.09 -5.12 -12.70
N HIS A 177 -11.09 -5.15 -14.04
CA HIS A 177 -9.91 -4.76 -14.83
C HIS A 177 -9.54 -3.30 -14.65
N LEU A 178 -10.54 -2.42 -14.62
CA LEU A 178 -10.36 -1.02 -14.26
C LEU A 178 -10.42 -0.92 -12.72
N TRP A 179 -9.26 -1.05 -12.08
CA TRP A 179 -9.12 -1.06 -10.61
C TRP A 179 -8.79 0.31 -10.01
N SER A 180 -8.42 1.28 -10.85
CA SER A 180 -8.09 2.66 -10.47
C SER A 180 -8.29 3.62 -11.64
N LEU A 181 -8.22 4.91 -11.33
CA LEU A 181 -8.23 5.97 -12.34
C LEU A 181 -6.95 5.93 -13.17
N HIS A 182 -7.09 5.69 -14.46
CA HIS A 182 -6.03 5.72 -15.47
C HIS A 182 -6.13 7.00 -16.34
N VAL A 183 -5.05 7.79 -16.38
CA VAL A 183 -5.05 9.05 -17.14
C VAL A 183 -4.23 8.91 -18.44
N PRO A 184 -4.62 9.62 -19.52
CA PRO A 184 -3.79 9.72 -20.71
C PRO A 184 -2.49 10.47 -20.39
N VAL A 185 -1.35 9.85 -20.66
CA VAL A 185 -0.03 10.48 -20.47
C VAL A 185 0.73 10.68 -21.76
N SER A 186 0.40 9.94 -22.83
CA SER A 186 1.03 10.15 -24.13
C SER A 186 0.19 9.64 -25.29
N PHE A 187 0.44 10.16 -26.48
CA PHE A 187 -0.15 9.75 -27.74
C PHE A 187 0.94 9.70 -28.80
N SER A 188 1.00 8.63 -29.60
CA SER A 188 1.90 8.61 -30.76
C SER A 188 1.47 9.64 -31.81
N SER A 189 0.17 9.70 -32.12
CA SER A 189 -0.37 10.82 -32.89
C SER A 189 -1.88 10.98 -32.75
N ILE A 190 -2.35 12.20 -33.04
CA ILE A 190 -3.77 12.51 -33.23
C ILE A 190 -3.90 13.12 -34.62
N THR A 191 -4.60 12.46 -35.54
CA THR A 191 -4.75 12.91 -36.94
C THR A 191 -6.20 13.24 -37.21
N ILE A 192 -6.46 14.44 -37.74
CA ILE A 192 -7.79 14.99 -37.96
C ILE A 192 -7.93 15.44 -39.41
N ASN A 193 -9.05 15.06 -40.03
CA ASN A 193 -9.51 15.60 -41.30
C ASN A 193 -10.49 16.76 -41.04
N PRO A 194 -10.09 18.02 -41.25
CA PRO A 194 -10.95 19.18 -41.00
C PRO A 194 -12.14 19.28 -41.95
N TYR A 195 -12.23 18.45 -43.00
CA TYR A 195 -13.38 18.40 -43.90
C TYR A 195 -14.72 18.21 -43.15
N PHE A 196 -14.70 17.48 -42.03
CA PHE A 196 -15.86 17.15 -41.20
C PHE A 196 -15.92 17.95 -39.89
N THR A 197 -15.33 19.15 -39.89
CA THR A 197 -15.37 20.09 -38.76
C THR A 197 -15.94 21.43 -39.23
N PRO A 198 -16.12 22.46 -38.37
CA PRO A 198 -16.53 23.79 -38.82
C PRO A 198 -15.62 24.43 -39.88
N LEU A 199 -14.41 23.89 -40.11
CA LEU A 199 -13.47 24.38 -41.12
C LEU A 199 -13.71 23.85 -42.53
N GLY A 200 -14.51 22.79 -42.67
CA GLY A 200 -14.69 22.06 -43.92
C GLY A 200 -16.10 22.11 -44.48
N ASP A 201 -16.24 21.72 -45.74
CA ASP A 201 -17.50 21.82 -46.48
C ASP A 201 -18.61 20.90 -45.95
N ALA A 202 -18.26 19.77 -45.32
CA ALA A 202 -19.25 18.86 -44.74
C ALA A 202 -19.73 19.31 -43.36
N GLY A 203 -19.06 20.29 -42.74
CA GLY A 203 -19.41 20.82 -41.43
C GLY A 203 -19.20 19.84 -40.28
N LYS A 204 -19.51 20.32 -39.07
CA LYS A 204 -19.37 19.58 -37.81
C LYS A 204 -20.35 18.40 -37.74
N GLN A 205 -19.87 17.26 -37.26
CA GLN A 205 -20.68 16.05 -37.08
C GLN A 205 -21.31 16.04 -35.68
N ALA A 206 -22.63 15.87 -35.58
CA ALA A 206 -23.32 15.76 -34.28
C ALA A 206 -23.26 14.33 -33.71
N THR A 207 -23.31 13.34 -34.60
CA THR A 207 -23.24 11.91 -34.28
C THR A 207 -22.16 11.27 -35.15
N MET A 208 -21.42 10.34 -34.56
CA MET A 208 -20.33 9.62 -35.21
C MET A 208 -20.22 8.21 -34.67
N GLU A 209 -19.71 7.31 -35.49
CA GLU A 209 -19.38 5.96 -35.06
C GLU A 209 -17.94 5.92 -34.57
N TYR A 210 -17.68 5.20 -33.48
CA TYR A 210 -16.33 4.99 -32.99
C TYR A 210 -15.91 3.53 -33.10
N GLU A 211 -14.60 3.33 -33.25
CA GLU A 211 -13.93 2.05 -33.10
C GLU A 211 -12.72 2.22 -32.19
N SER A 212 -12.54 1.35 -31.21
CA SER A 212 -11.42 1.41 -30.27
C SER A 212 -10.83 0.04 -30.05
N SER A 213 -9.50 -0.01 -30.00
CA SER A 213 -8.76 -1.26 -29.82
C SER A 213 -7.61 -1.09 -28.86
N VAL A 214 -7.38 -2.08 -28.00
CA VAL A 214 -6.21 -2.14 -27.11
C VAL A 214 -5.08 -2.84 -27.86
N ARG A 215 -3.94 -2.16 -28.01
CA ARG A 215 -2.72 -2.70 -28.65
C ARG A 215 -1.89 -3.52 -27.68
N GLU A 216 -1.69 -2.97 -26.49
CA GLU A 216 -0.78 -3.51 -25.49
C GLU A 216 -1.37 -3.29 -24.10
N GLN A 217 -1.22 -4.30 -23.25
CA GLN A 217 -1.57 -4.24 -21.84
C GLN A 217 -0.36 -4.69 -21.02
N SER A 218 0.01 -3.88 -20.04
CA SER A 218 1.12 -4.15 -19.13
C SER A 218 0.72 -3.81 -17.69
N ALA A 219 1.57 -4.15 -16.72
CA ALA A 219 1.38 -3.70 -15.35
C ALA A 219 1.43 -2.17 -15.19
N ALA A 220 2.06 -1.45 -16.14
CA ALA A 220 2.18 0.00 -16.12
C ALA A 220 0.95 0.74 -16.69
N GLY A 221 0.00 0.02 -17.30
CA GLY A 221 -1.16 0.60 -17.97
C GLY A 221 -1.45 -0.04 -19.33
N ILE A 222 -2.28 0.63 -20.13
CA ILE A 222 -2.71 0.18 -21.45
C ILE A 222 -2.35 1.18 -22.54
N THR A 223 -2.18 0.68 -23.76
CA THR A 223 -2.05 1.49 -24.96
C THR A 223 -3.14 1.11 -25.94
N GLY A 224 -3.90 2.09 -26.44
CA GLY A 224 -5.01 1.86 -27.38
C GLY A 224 -5.03 2.83 -28.56
N ASP A 225 -5.87 2.52 -29.53
CA ASP A 225 -6.23 3.40 -30.64
C ASP A 225 -7.72 3.68 -30.63
N VAL A 226 -8.09 4.84 -31.18
CA VAL A 226 -9.48 5.26 -31.36
C VAL A 226 -9.65 5.85 -32.75
N TYR A 227 -10.68 5.43 -33.46
CA TYR A 227 -11.05 5.92 -34.78
C TYR A 227 -12.48 6.45 -34.72
N LEU A 228 -12.68 7.68 -35.20
CA LEU A 228 -14.01 8.27 -35.36
C LEU A 228 -14.36 8.35 -36.84
N TYR A 229 -15.55 7.87 -37.16
CA TYR A 229 -16.12 7.82 -38.50
C TYR A 229 -17.34 8.71 -38.59
N THR A 230 -17.63 9.22 -39.78
CA THR A 230 -18.91 9.87 -40.08
C THR A 230 -20.09 8.96 -39.69
N ASP A 231 -21.26 9.54 -39.44
CA ASP A 231 -22.49 8.80 -39.07
C ASP A 231 -22.81 7.66 -40.06
N ASP A 232 -22.58 7.89 -41.35
CA ASP A 232 -22.73 6.88 -42.41
C ASP A 232 -21.60 5.85 -42.49
N SER A 233 -20.63 5.90 -41.58
CA SER A 233 -19.42 5.07 -41.50
C SER A 233 -18.51 5.09 -42.73
N LYS A 234 -18.71 6.01 -43.69
CA LYS A 234 -17.94 6.00 -44.95
C LYS A 234 -16.55 6.57 -44.80
N TYR A 235 -16.37 7.58 -43.95
CA TYR A 235 -15.11 8.31 -43.85
C TYR A 235 -14.62 8.35 -42.41
N ALA A 236 -13.35 8.01 -42.20
CA ALA A 236 -12.67 8.31 -40.95
C ALA A 236 -12.27 9.79 -40.94
N PHE A 237 -12.42 10.47 -39.81
CA PHE A 237 -12.06 11.89 -39.70
C PHE A 237 -11.28 12.27 -38.44
N VAL A 238 -11.26 11.42 -37.41
CA VAL A 238 -10.31 11.54 -36.28
C VAL A 238 -9.68 10.18 -36.00
N GLN A 239 -8.36 10.18 -35.79
CA GLN A 239 -7.60 8.99 -35.43
C GLN A 239 -6.66 9.30 -34.27
N PHE A 240 -6.88 8.68 -33.13
CA PHE A 240 -5.95 8.63 -32.01
C PHE A 240 -5.14 7.35 -32.12
N GLN A 241 -3.82 7.47 -32.14
CA GLN A 241 -2.92 6.33 -32.22
C GLN A 241 -2.00 6.30 -31.02
N GLY A 242 -1.89 5.12 -30.39
CA GLY A 242 -0.98 4.90 -29.27
C GLY A 242 -1.33 5.74 -28.04
N VAL A 243 -2.62 5.85 -27.71
CA VAL A 243 -3.11 6.47 -26.48
C VAL A 243 -2.64 5.65 -25.30
N LYS A 244 -1.67 6.15 -24.54
CA LYS A 244 -1.15 5.48 -23.35
C LYS A 244 -1.87 5.98 -22.10
N LEU A 245 -2.58 5.08 -21.45
CA LEU A 245 -3.32 5.30 -20.22
C LEU A 245 -2.60 4.59 -19.07
N VAL A 246 -2.21 5.32 -18.03
CA VAL A 246 -1.50 4.77 -16.87
C VAL A 246 -2.24 5.10 -15.57
N PRO A 247 -2.14 4.25 -14.53
CA PRO A 247 -2.73 4.55 -13.23
C PRO A 247 -2.25 5.91 -12.70
N PHE A 248 -3.17 6.72 -12.18
CA PHE A 248 -2.84 8.01 -11.56
C PHE A 248 -1.95 7.85 -10.33
N ALA A 249 -2.14 6.75 -9.58
CA ALA A 249 -1.27 6.33 -8.49
C ALA A 249 -0.77 4.90 -8.75
N PRO A 250 0.50 4.58 -8.41
CA PRO A 250 1.02 3.23 -8.51
C PRO A 250 0.17 2.23 -7.72
N ALA A 251 0.08 1.00 -8.22
CA ALA A 251 -0.57 -0.09 -7.50
C ALA A 251 0.18 -0.36 -6.19
N VAL A 252 -0.58 -0.57 -5.12
CA VAL A 252 -0.08 -1.01 -3.81
C VAL A 252 -0.84 -2.29 -3.39
N PRO A 253 -0.37 -3.08 -2.42
CA PRO A 253 -0.99 -4.38 -2.08
C PRO A 253 -2.50 -4.32 -1.79
N LYS A 254 -3.03 -3.20 -1.29
CA LYS A 254 -4.48 -2.99 -1.11
C LYS A 254 -5.29 -2.99 -2.42
N ASN A 255 -4.64 -2.87 -3.58
CA ASN A 255 -5.24 -2.92 -4.91
C ASN A 255 -5.24 -4.32 -5.50
N ASP A 256 -4.55 -5.29 -4.87
CA ASP A 256 -4.53 -6.66 -5.35
C ASP A 256 -5.90 -7.31 -5.19
N MET A 257 -6.32 -8.06 -6.21
CA MET A 257 -7.53 -8.88 -6.17
C MET A 257 -7.14 -10.34 -5.91
N PRO A 258 -7.31 -10.86 -4.68
CA PRO A 258 -6.91 -12.23 -4.33
C PRO A 258 -7.89 -13.26 -4.93
N MET A 259 -7.80 -13.49 -6.24
CA MET A 259 -8.64 -14.48 -6.95
C MET A 259 -8.15 -15.91 -6.79
N PHE A 260 -6.85 -16.09 -6.53
CA PHE A 260 -6.25 -17.42 -6.39
C PHE A 260 -6.35 -17.91 -4.94
N SER A 261 -6.77 -19.16 -4.79
CA SER A 261 -6.80 -19.86 -3.51
C SER A 261 -6.30 -21.30 -3.68
N CYS A 262 -5.79 -21.89 -2.60
CA CYS A 262 -5.35 -23.28 -2.57
C CYS A 262 -5.76 -23.93 -1.24
N PHE A 263 -5.85 -25.26 -1.22
CA PHE A 263 -6.12 -26.01 0.00
C PHE A 263 -4.85 -26.12 0.86
N GLY A 264 -4.77 -25.35 1.93
CA GLY A 264 -3.74 -25.48 2.96
C GLY A 264 -4.10 -26.58 3.96
N TYR A 265 -3.48 -27.76 3.86
CA TYR A 265 -3.68 -28.84 4.82
C TYR A 265 -2.98 -28.54 6.15
N ALA A 266 -3.66 -28.81 7.26
CA ALA A 266 -3.16 -28.61 8.62
C ALA A 266 -3.50 -29.82 9.50
N ILE A 267 -2.94 -29.82 10.72
CA ILE A 267 -3.33 -30.80 11.74
C ILE A 267 -4.79 -30.59 12.15
N ALA A 268 -5.48 -31.66 12.50
CA ALA A 268 -6.90 -31.61 12.86
C ALA A 268 -7.16 -31.14 14.30
N VAL A 269 -6.17 -31.28 15.19
CA VAL A 269 -6.25 -30.93 16.62
C VAL A 269 -4.90 -30.34 17.05
N PRO A 270 -4.86 -29.28 17.87
CA PRO A 270 -3.61 -28.74 18.39
C PRO A 270 -2.77 -29.79 19.13
N ASP A 271 -1.48 -29.82 18.87
CA ASP A 271 -0.53 -30.78 19.43
C ASP A 271 0.70 -30.05 19.97
N GLY A 272 0.86 -30.09 21.30
CA GLY A 272 1.97 -29.47 22.00
C GLY A 272 3.31 -30.18 21.80
N GLN A 273 3.31 -31.50 21.57
CA GLN A 273 4.55 -32.22 21.23
C GLN A 273 5.04 -31.81 19.85
N LEU A 274 4.12 -31.66 18.89
CA LEU A 274 4.46 -31.15 17.57
C LEU A 274 4.93 -29.68 17.61
N ALA A 275 4.31 -28.85 18.47
CA ALA A 275 4.72 -27.46 18.64
C ALA A 275 6.15 -27.33 19.22
N GLY A 276 6.53 -28.23 20.13
CA GLY A 276 7.88 -28.30 20.70
C GLY A 276 8.87 -29.14 19.88
N ALA A 277 8.43 -29.80 18.80
CA ALA A 277 9.27 -30.72 18.05
C ALA A 277 10.49 -30.00 17.44
N GLY A 278 11.66 -30.64 17.56
CA GLY A 278 12.91 -30.11 17.03
C GLY A 278 13.58 -29.05 17.90
N GLU A 279 12.99 -28.62 19.02
CA GLU A 279 13.63 -27.75 19.99
C GLU A 279 13.96 -28.50 21.28
N THR A 280 15.25 -28.54 21.62
CA THR A 280 15.76 -29.01 22.90
C THR A 280 16.69 -27.98 23.48
N LEU A 281 16.80 -27.92 24.81
CA LEU A 281 17.81 -27.10 25.48
C LEU A 281 19.20 -27.65 25.15
N SER A 282 20.11 -26.77 24.76
CA SER A 282 21.53 -27.07 24.64
C SER A 282 22.16 -27.29 26.03
N ASP A 283 23.31 -27.97 26.07
CA ASP A 283 24.06 -28.15 27.34
C ASP A 283 24.42 -26.80 27.99
N TYR A 284 24.71 -25.79 27.16
CA TYR A 284 24.96 -24.42 27.61
C TYR A 284 23.72 -23.83 28.30
N GLU A 285 22.54 -23.93 27.70
CA GLU A 285 21.30 -23.40 28.30
C GLU A 285 20.94 -24.15 29.58
N VAL A 286 21.09 -25.48 29.59
CA VAL A 286 20.89 -26.29 30.80
C VAL A 286 21.80 -25.81 31.93
N GLN A 287 23.07 -25.51 31.63
CA GLN A 287 24.01 -24.99 32.62
C GLN A 287 23.63 -23.57 33.07
N LEU A 288 23.29 -22.68 32.14
CA LEU A 288 22.82 -21.33 32.44
C LEU A 288 21.64 -21.33 33.41
N TYR A 289 20.62 -22.18 33.17
CA TYR A 289 19.46 -22.26 34.08
C TYR A 289 19.85 -22.76 35.48
N LYS A 290 20.76 -23.73 35.59
CA LYS A 290 21.26 -24.20 36.89
C LYS A 290 22.01 -23.09 37.63
N ASP A 291 22.82 -22.33 36.91
CA ASP A 291 23.61 -21.24 37.47
C ASP A 291 22.71 -20.09 37.92
N VAL A 292 21.71 -19.71 37.11
CA VAL A 292 20.72 -18.69 37.48
C VAL A 292 19.88 -19.12 38.68
N ASP A 293 19.50 -20.40 38.77
CA ASP A 293 18.81 -20.95 39.95
C ASP A 293 19.68 -20.84 41.21
N ARG A 294 20.98 -21.13 41.11
CA ARG A 294 21.96 -20.99 42.21
C ARG A 294 22.18 -19.53 42.63
N ILE A 295 22.39 -18.63 41.66
CA ILE A 295 22.52 -17.17 41.89
C ILE A 295 21.26 -16.63 42.59
N SER A 296 20.08 -16.94 42.04
CA SER A 296 18.79 -16.47 42.59
C SER A 296 18.56 -16.98 44.00
N TYR A 297 18.91 -18.25 44.27
CA TYR A 297 18.84 -18.81 45.61
C TYR A 297 19.76 -18.08 46.60
N TRP A 298 20.98 -17.73 46.20
CA TRP A 298 21.91 -17.00 47.07
C TRP A 298 21.34 -15.64 47.48
N TYR A 299 20.81 -14.86 46.54
CA TYR A 299 20.19 -13.56 46.84
C TYR A 299 18.97 -13.68 47.76
N LEU A 300 18.11 -14.66 47.49
CA LEU A 300 16.94 -14.96 48.31
C LEU A 300 17.34 -15.38 49.73
N ARG A 301 18.37 -16.23 49.87
CA ARG A 301 18.91 -16.65 51.17
C ARG A 301 19.53 -15.48 51.91
N ASN A 302 20.28 -14.62 51.22
CA ASN A 302 20.82 -13.39 51.79
C ASN A 302 19.69 -12.50 52.34
N ALA A 303 18.61 -12.29 51.58
CA ALA A 303 17.46 -11.53 52.06
C ALA A 303 16.79 -12.15 53.31
N SER A 304 16.60 -13.47 53.33
CA SER A 304 16.05 -14.19 54.48
C SER A 304 16.92 -14.03 55.74
N LEU A 305 18.25 -14.13 55.60
CA LEU A 305 19.22 -14.02 56.69
C LEU A 305 19.44 -12.58 57.17
N SER A 306 19.51 -11.61 56.24
CA SER A 306 19.71 -10.20 56.54
C SER A 306 18.49 -9.55 57.21
N ILE A 307 17.30 -10.11 57.01
CA ILE A 307 16.05 -9.62 57.62
C ILE A 307 15.39 -10.77 58.41
N PRO A 308 15.83 -11.02 59.67
CA PRO A 308 15.27 -12.08 60.50
C PRO A 308 13.79 -11.86 60.82
N ALA A 309 13.05 -12.94 61.08
CA ALA A 309 11.59 -12.91 61.33
C ALA A 309 11.13 -11.87 62.38
N LYS A 310 11.96 -11.64 63.41
CA LYS A 310 11.70 -10.64 64.47
C LYS A 310 11.66 -9.19 63.98
N ASP A 311 12.32 -8.88 62.85
CA ASP A 311 12.50 -7.51 62.35
C ASP A 311 11.49 -7.19 61.22
N ARG A 312 10.60 -8.13 60.86
CA ARG A 312 9.72 -8.01 59.68
C ARG A 312 8.37 -7.34 59.93
N SER A 313 7.97 -7.16 61.19
CA SER A 313 6.62 -6.68 61.53
C SER A 313 6.33 -5.27 61.01
N GLY A 314 7.36 -4.45 60.80
CA GLY A 314 7.25 -3.08 60.27
C GLY A 314 7.27 -2.99 58.74
N LEU A 315 7.50 -4.08 58.01
CA LEU A 315 7.62 -4.08 56.55
C LEU A 315 6.25 -4.09 55.87
N LEU A 316 6.20 -3.70 54.59
CA LEU A 316 5.00 -3.83 53.77
C LEU A 316 4.52 -5.28 53.68
N SER A 317 3.20 -5.47 53.60
CA SER A 317 2.56 -6.79 53.70
C SER A 317 3.03 -7.79 52.64
N HIS A 318 3.29 -7.33 51.42
CA HIS A 318 3.81 -8.17 50.33
C HIS A 318 5.27 -8.57 50.56
N TYR A 319 6.10 -7.71 51.17
CA TYR A 319 7.48 -8.05 51.52
C TYR A 319 7.57 -9.03 52.69
N GLN A 320 6.67 -8.95 53.67
CA GLN A 320 6.55 -9.98 54.71
C GLN A 320 6.26 -11.37 54.10
N ARG A 321 5.34 -11.42 53.11
CA ARG A 321 4.99 -12.66 52.40
C ARG A 321 6.14 -13.16 51.52
N TYR A 322 6.83 -12.25 50.84
CA TYR A 322 8.02 -12.58 50.04
C TYR A 322 9.11 -13.20 50.92
N LEU A 323 9.45 -12.59 52.06
CA LEU A 323 10.44 -13.14 53.00
C LEU A 323 10.00 -14.46 53.63
N ALA A 324 8.71 -14.66 53.90
CA ALA A 324 8.19 -15.97 54.34
C ALA A 324 8.35 -17.04 53.25
N TRP A 325 8.19 -16.67 51.98
CA TRP A 325 8.52 -17.56 50.86
C TRP A 325 10.04 -17.80 50.78
N CYS A 326 10.87 -16.79 51.00
CA CYS A 326 12.33 -16.98 51.09
C CYS A 326 12.72 -18.00 52.15
N ASP A 327 12.18 -17.90 53.38
CA ASP A 327 12.46 -18.86 54.45
C ASP A 327 12.06 -20.29 54.07
N ARG A 328 10.91 -20.43 53.39
CA ARG A 328 10.45 -21.74 52.87
C ARG A 328 11.44 -22.30 51.86
N MET A 329 11.93 -21.49 50.92
CA MET A 329 12.90 -21.92 49.92
C MET A 329 14.23 -22.30 50.56
N VAL A 330 14.72 -21.52 51.53
CA VAL A 330 15.91 -21.86 52.33
C VAL A 330 15.72 -23.19 53.06
N SER A 331 14.59 -23.40 53.72
CA SER A 331 14.27 -24.66 54.41
C SER A 331 14.23 -25.86 53.45
N MET A 332 13.65 -25.71 52.26
CA MET A 332 13.63 -26.76 51.24
C MET A 332 15.03 -27.12 50.75
N VAL A 333 15.89 -26.13 50.50
CA VAL A 333 17.29 -26.39 50.07
C VAL A 333 18.10 -27.02 51.20
N CYS A 334 18.00 -26.51 52.43
CA CYS A 334 18.68 -27.08 53.61
C CYS A 334 18.29 -28.53 53.88
N SER A 335 17.03 -28.89 53.65
CA SER A 335 16.53 -30.27 53.83
C SER A 335 16.77 -31.18 52.62
N GLY A 336 17.38 -30.67 51.54
CA GLY A 336 17.58 -31.42 50.29
C GLY A 336 16.30 -31.72 49.52
N SER A 337 15.18 -31.06 49.85
CA SER A 337 13.87 -31.26 49.22
C SER A 337 13.64 -30.37 47.98
N HIS A 338 14.60 -29.51 47.62
CA HIS A 338 14.51 -28.65 46.44
C HIS A 338 15.07 -29.34 45.19
N ASN A 339 14.25 -29.49 44.14
CA ASN A 339 14.60 -30.31 42.96
C ASN A 339 15.74 -29.75 42.10
N LYS A 340 15.98 -28.44 42.12
CA LYS A 340 16.93 -27.78 41.21
C LYS A 340 18.22 -27.27 41.87
N VAL A 341 18.15 -26.97 43.17
CA VAL A 341 19.23 -26.30 43.92
C VAL A 341 19.65 -27.22 45.06
N PRO A 342 20.89 -27.75 45.04
CA PRO A 342 21.36 -28.69 46.04
C PRO A 342 21.67 -27.99 47.37
N ALA A 343 21.61 -28.77 48.46
CA ALA A 343 21.91 -28.29 49.81
C ALA A 343 23.32 -27.69 49.96
N SER A 344 24.27 -28.09 49.11
CA SER A 344 25.64 -27.57 49.07
C SER A 344 25.71 -26.07 48.79
N CYS A 345 24.73 -25.50 48.08
CA CYS A 345 24.66 -24.07 47.79
C CYS A 345 24.46 -23.20 49.05
N ASN A 346 24.13 -23.80 50.21
CA ASN A 346 24.15 -23.08 51.49
C ASN A 346 25.54 -22.56 51.88
N ASN A 347 26.59 -23.15 51.32
CA ASN A 347 27.98 -22.78 51.60
C ASN A 347 28.48 -21.68 50.66
N ASP A 348 27.68 -21.28 49.67
CA ASP A 348 28.07 -20.26 48.70
C ASP A 348 28.25 -18.90 49.38
N ASN A 349 29.37 -18.26 49.09
CA ASN A 349 29.70 -16.90 49.48
C ASN A 349 29.58 -15.94 48.27
N ARG A 350 29.79 -14.64 48.50
CA ARG A 350 29.65 -13.62 47.44
C ARG A 350 30.60 -13.87 46.26
N SER A 351 31.84 -14.28 46.52
CA SER A 351 32.84 -14.53 45.47
C SER A 351 32.44 -15.72 44.59
N ASP A 352 31.86 -16.78 45.17
CA ASP A 352 31.36 -17.92 44.39
C ASP A 352 30.29 -17.48 43.38
N ILE A 353 29.42 -16.54 43.77
CA ILE A 353 28.37 -16.00 42.90
C ILE A 353 28.94 -15.04 41.85
N GLU A 354 29.92 -14.23 42.21
CA GLU A 354 30.62 -13.32 41.29
C GLU A 354 31.38 -14.09 40.19
N GLU A 355 31.98 -15.25 40.53
CA GLU A 355 32.62 -16.13 39.54
C GLU A 355 31.60 -16.67 38.52
N ILE A 356 30.41 -17.08 38.97
CA ILE A 356 29.34 -17.56 38.07
C ILE A 356 28.81 -16.41 37.21
N LEU A 357 28.57 -15.24 37.80
CA LEU A 357 28.10 -14.06 37.07
C LEU A 357 29.11 -13.63 35.99
N ALA A 358 30.41 -13.73 36.26
CA ALA A 358 31.46 -13.41 35.30
C ALA A 358 31.42 -14.31 34.05
N CYS A 359 30.92 -15.56 34.15
CA CYS A 359 30.72 -16.43 32.99
C CYS A 359 29.64 -15.94 32.02
N TYR A 360 28.81 -14.98 32.44
CA TYR A 360 27.67 -14.47 31.69
C TYR A 360 27.69 -12.94 31.57
N SER A 361 28.86 -12.31 31.59
CA SER A 361 29.03 -10.84 31.56
C SER A 361 28.34 -10.15 30.38
N ASP A 362 28.23 -10.86 29.26
CA ASP A 362 27.65 -10.34 28.02
C ASP A 362 26.12 -10.47 27.97
N ARG A 363 25.51 -11.13 28.97
CA ARG A 363 24.07 -11.37 29.05
C ARG A 363 23.37 -10.36 29.96
N LYS A 364 22.63 -9.43 29.34
CA LYS A 364 21.84 -8.42 30.06
C LYS A 364 20.74 -9.01 30.95
N ASP A 365 20.19 -10.16 30.60
CA ASP A 365 19.17 -10.85 31.38
C ASP A 365 19.74 -11.56 32.62
N VAL A 366 21.00 -12.01 32.59
CA VAL A 366 21.71 -12.45 33.81
C VAL A 366 22.09 -11.24 34.67
N ARG A 367 22.53 -10.14 34.05
CA ARG A 367 22.75 -8.87 34.75
C ARG A 367 21.48 -8.34 35.41
N PHE A 368 20.30 -8.55 34.81
CA PHE A 368 19.02 -8.23 35.43
C PHE A 368 18.85 -8.95 36.78
N VAL A 369 19.14 -10.26 36.83
CA VAL A 369 19.08 -11.05 38.07
C VAL A 369 20.05 -10.49 39.12
N GLN A 370 21.27 -10.14 38.72
CA GLN A 370 22.26 -9.52 39.59
C GLN A 370 21.77 -8.19 40.17
N VAL A 371 21.27 -7.28 39.32
CA VAL A 371 20.82 -5.95 39.75
C VAL A 371 19.62 -6.06 40.69
N VAL A 372 18.66 -6.92 40.40
CA VAL A 372 17.52 -7.17 41.30
C VAL A 372 18.00 -7.74 42.62
N GLY A 373 18.91 -8.71 42.59
CA GLY A 373 19.47 -9.34 43.78
C GLY A 373 20.26 -8.37 44.67
N ASP A 374 21.13 -7.56 44.06
CA ASP A 374 22.00 -6.61 44.78
C ASP A 374 21.19 -5.52 45.50
N ASN A 375 20.03 -5.14 44.96
CA ASN A 375 19.15 -4.13 45.56
C ASN A 375 18.04 -4.72 46.46
N LEU A 376 17.83 -6.04 46.44
CA LEU A 376 16.69 -6.70 47.08
C LEU A 376 16.50 -6.36 48.56
N VAL A 377 17.56 -6.44 49.36
CA VAL A 377 17.49 -6.18 50.80
C VAL A 377 17.16 -4.73 51.09
N GLN A 378 17.77 -3.80 50.35
CA GLN A 378 17.52 -2.38 50.50
C GLN A 378 16.09 -2.03 50.12
N THR A 379 15.60 -2.48 48.96
CA THR A 379 14.23 -2.24 48.49
C THR A 379 13.19 -2.71 49.50
N ILE A 380 13.40 -3.89 50.12
CA ILE A 380 12.50 -4.41 51.15
C ILE A 380 12.47 -3.50 52.38
N ASN A 381 13.65 -3.09 52.88
CA ASN A 381 13.75 -2.24 54.07
C ASN A 381 13.18 -0.84 53.84
N ASP A 382 13.46 -0.25 52.68
CA ASP A 382 13.03 1.10 52.31
C ASP A 382 11.54 1.15 51.92
N GLY A 383 10.93 -0.01 51.65
CA GLY A 383 9.55 -0.09 51.17
C GLY A 383 9.37 0.49 49.75
N SER A 384 10.45 0.59 48.97
CA SER A 384 10.47 1.15 47.62
C SER A 384 10.07 0.11 46.56
N SER A 385 10.02 0.51 45.29
CA SER A 385 9.61 -0.35 44.17
C SER A 385 10.80 -0.97 43.46
N MET A 386 10.86 -2.31 43.39
CA MET A 386 11.91 -3.01 42.63
C MET A 386 11.87 -2.70 41.12
N LEU A 387 10.71 -2.26 40.60
CA LEU A 387 10.57 -1.89 39.20
C LEU A 387 11.50 -0.74 38.79
N GLU A 388 11.87 0.14 39.73
CA GLU A 388 12.81 1.24 39.47
C GLU A 388 14.20 0.72 39.08
N HIS A 389 14.65 -0.37 39.69
CA HIS A 389 15.92 -1.02 39.37
C HIS A 389 15.80 -1.88 38.10
N MET A 390 14.67 -2.56 37.92
CA MET A 390 14.41 -3.41 36.75
C MET A 390 14.35 -2.61 35.44
N ASN A 391 13.80 -1.40 35.47
CA ASN A 391 13.64 -0.54 34.29
C ASN A 391 14.91 0.19 33.85
N GLN A 392 16.00 0.11 34.61
CA GLN A 392 17.28 0.75 34.26
C GLN A 392 17.98 0.00 33.12
N ASP A 393 18.78 0.72 32.33
CA ASP A 393 19.68 0.18 31.29
C ASP A 393 19.05 -0.77 30.26
N GLY A 394 17.71 -0.74 30.10
CA GLY A 394 16.98 -1.67 29.23
C GLY A 394 17.01 -3.12 29.71
N LEU A 395 17.20 -3.36 31.02
CA LEU A 395 17.29 -4.70 31.59
C LEU A 395 15.95 -5.45 31.54
N LEU A 396 14.83 -4.79 31.88
CA LEU A 396 13.51 -5.42 31.83
C LEU A 396 13.13 -5.92 30.42
N PRO A 397 13.28 -5.12 29.34
CA PRO A 397 13.12 -5.63 27.97
C PRO A 397 14.04 -6.82 27.66
N ALA A 398 15.34 -6.74 28.02
CA ALA A 398 16.30 -7.81 27.76
C ALA A 398 15.96 -9.11 28.50
N PHE A 399 15.36 -9.04 29.68
CA PHE A 399 14.92 -10.20 30.44
C PHE A 399 13.77 -10.96 29.74
N TYR A 400 12.90 -10.25 29.02
CA TYR A 400 11.77 -10.81 28.27
C TYR A 400 12.06 -11.03 26.77
N GLU A 401 13.24 -10.70 26.28
CA GLU A 401 13.60 -10.85 24.87
C GLU A 401 13.63 -12.32 24.44
N GLU A 402 13.48 -12.58 23.14
CA GLU A 402 13.59 -13.93 22.62
C GLU A 402 14.98 -14.52 22.93
N GLY A 403 15.02 -15.73 23.50
CA GLY A 403 16.27 -16.38 23.92
C GLY A 403 16.80 -15.93 25.30
N ALA A 404 16.13 -14.98 25.95
CA ALA A 404 16.37 -14.65 27.35
C ALA A 404 15.88 -15.75 28.30
N ILE A 405 16.39 -15.75 29.52
CA ILE A 405 16.03 -16.73 30.56
C ILE A 405 14.53 -16.74 30.91
N CYS A 406 13.79 -15.64 30.70
CA CYS A 406 12.36 -15.59 31.00
C CYS A 406 11.47 -16.08 29.86
N SER A 407 11.91 -15.92 28.60
CA SER A 407 11.06 -16.12 27.43
C SER A 407 11.40 -17.37 26.61
N GLY A 408 12.60 -17.96 26.82
CA GLY A 408 13.22 -19.09 26.13
C GLY A 408 12.41 -19.83 25.04
N GLN A 409 12.35 -21.16 25.12
CA GLN A 409 11.67 -22.00 24.13
C GLN A 409 10.14 -21.97 24.29
N THR A 410 9.66 -21.71 25.51
CA THR A 410 8.23 -21.79 25.87
C THR A 410 7.37 -20.78 25.13
N GLY A 411 7.89 -19.56 24.90
CA GLY A 411 7.19 -18.54 24.11
C GLY A 411 6.94 -18.98 22.67
N ARG A 412 7.95 -19.57 22.02
CA ARG A 412 7.82 -20.12 20.65
C ARG A 412 6.87 -21.31 20.58
N TRP A 413 6.93 -22.21 21.56
CA TRP A 413 6.01 -23.35 21.60
C TRP A 413 4.56 -22.90 21.75
N LEU A 414 4.30 -21.90 22.61
CA LEU A 414 2.98 -21.29 22.74
C LEU A 414 2.51 -20.66 21.42
N ALA A 415 3.37 -19.87 20.77
CA ALA A 415 3.07 -19.26 19.48
C ALA A 415 2.73 -20.30 18.40
N ARG A 416 3.47 -21.42 18.34
CA ARG A 416 3.18 -22.53 17.42
C ARG A 416 1.87 -23.23 17.72
N VAL A 417 1.51 -23.43 18.98
CA VAL A 417 0.19 -23.96 19.35
C VAL A 417 -0.92 -23.01 18.90
N LEU A 418 -0.76 -21.70 19.11
CA LEU A 418 -1.74 -20.72 18.64
C LEU A 418 -1.82 -20.67 17.11
N ALA A 419 -0.71 -20.81 16.39
CA ALA A 419 -0.70 -20.93 14.95
C ALA A 419 -1.46 -22.17 14.46
N GLN A 420 -1.35 -23.31 15.15
CA GLN A 420 -2.15 -24.50 14.86
C GLN A 420 -3.65 -24.23 15.07
N ILE A 421 -4.03 -23.60 16.19
CA ILE A 421 -5.43 -23.26 16.49
C ILE A 421 -6.00 -22.32 15.42
N SER A 422 -5.24 -21.30 15.02
CA SER A 422 -5.61 -20.34 13.98
C SER A 422 -5.79 -20.97 12.59
N LYS A 423 -5.05 -22.04 12.26
CA LYS A 423 -5.29 -22.81 11.01
C LYS A 423 -6.62 -23.56 11.04
N ILE A 424 -7.00 -24.08 12.20
CA ILE A 424 -8.26 -24.84 12.38
C ILE A 424 -9.46 -23.88 12.46
N HIS A 425 -9.26 -22.73 13.11
CA HIS A 425 -10.26 -21.70 13.33
C HIS A 425 -9.73 -20.36 12.82
N PRO A 426 -9.82 -20.07 11.50
CA PRO A 426 -9.44 -18.77 10.97
C PRO A 426 -10.30 -17.65 11.57
N GLY A 427 -9.72 -16.46 11.77
CA GLY A 427 -10.46 -15.30 12.28
C GLY A 427 -10.67 -15.27 13.80
N LEU A 428 -9.76 -15.87 14.59
CA LEU A 428 -9.83 -15.84 16.05
C LEU A 428 -9.83 -14.42 16.62
N ASP A 429 -10.70 -14.17 17.60
CA ASP A 429 -10.59 -13.02 18.49
C ASP A 429 -9.74 -13.41 19.71
N ILE A 430 -8.51 -12.91 19.73
CA ILE A 430 -7.51 -13.25 20.76
C ILE A 430 -7.56 -12.20 21.87
N PHE A 431 -7.55 -12.66 23.12
CA PHE A 431 -7.50 -11.81 24.31
C PHE A 431 -6.31 -12.22 25.18
N GLU A 432 -5.25 -11.42 25.17
CA GLU A 432 -4.03 -11.69 25.93
C GLU A 432 -4.07 -10.94 27.26
N VAL A 433 -3.97 -11.66 28.38
CA VAL A 433 -3.92 -11.09 29.73
C VAL A 433 -2.49 -11.06 30.24
N GLY A 434 -2.02 -9.89 30.64
CA GLY A 434 -0.67 -9.70 31.17
C GLY A 434 0.38 -9.69 30.05
N ALA A 435 0.03 -9.05 28.93
CA ALA A 435 0.90 -8.96 27.76
C ALA A 435 2.22 -8.22 28.07
N GLY A 436 2.22 -7.33 29.06
CA GLY A 436 3.41 -6.68 29.60
C GLY A 436 4.25 -6.01 28.52
N THR A 437 5.49 -6.44 28.36
CA THR A 437 6.43 -5.92 27.35
C THR A 437 6.06 -6.25 25.91
N GLY A 438 5.05 -7.10 25.69
CA GLY A 438 4.62 -7.58 24.36
C GLY A 438 5.53 -8.65 23.77
N ALA A 439 6.40 -9.29 24.57
CA ALA A 439 7.29 -10.33 24.09
C ALA A 439 6.52 -11.55 23.55
N THR A 440 5.56 -12.06 24.33
CA THR A 440 4.67 -13.15 23.90
C THR A 440 3.81 -12.72 22.72
N THR A 441 3.20 -11.52 22.79
CA THR A 441 2.43 -10.91 21.70
C THR A 441 3.17 -10.96 20.38
N SER A 442 4.44 -10.52 20.34
CA SER A 442 5.27 -10.50 19.14
C SER A 442 5.40 -11.90 18.54
N ALA A 443 5.81 -12.88 19.34
CA ALA A 443 6.00 -14.25 18.88
C ALA A 443 4.69 -14.86 18.36
N VAL A 444 3.56 -14.56 18.99
CA VAL A 444 2.24 -15.03 18.59
C VAL A 444 1.81 -14.39 17.27
N LEU A 445 1.89 -13.07 17.14
CA LEU A 445 1.51 -12.36 15.91
C LEU A 445 2.33 -12.83 14.71
N ASP A 446 3.64 -13.01 14.90
CA ASP A 446 4.54 -13.54 13.87
C ASP A 446 4.12 -14.95 13.40
N ALA A 447 3.75 -15.83 14.33
CA ALA A 447 3.34 -17.20 14.02
C ALA A 447 1.93 -17.29 13.39
N LEU A 448 1.06 -16.32 13.66
CA LEU A 448 -0.29 -16.26 13.11
C LEU A 448 -0.31 -15.80 11.66
N GLU A 449 0.65 -14.98 11.22
CA GLU A 449 0.74 -14.46 9.83
C GLU A 449 -0.58 -13.81 9.38
N GLY A 450 -1.23 -13.04 10.25
CA GLY A 450 -2.51 -12.38 9.95
C GLY A 450 -3.74 -13.30 9.98
N ARG A 451 -3.61 -14.58 10.33
CA ARG A 451 -4.74 -15.53 10.43
C ARG A 451 -5.51 -15.39 11.75
N TYR A 452 -5.93 -14.18 12.09
CA TYR A 452 -6.75 -13.86 13.25
C TYR A 452 -7.75 -12.75 12.91
N GLY A 453 -8.84 -12.65 13.67
CA GLY A 453 -9.88 -11.63 13.49
C GLY A 453 -9.56 -10.36 14.27
N SER A 454 -9.20 -10.50 15.55
CA SER A 454 -8.75 -9.41 16.39
C SER A 454 -7.73 -9.86 17.44
N TYR A 455 -6.90 -8.93 17.93
CA TYR A 455 -5.96 -9.17 19.02
C TYR A 455 -6.11 -8.09 20.08
N THR A 456 -6.67 -8.46 21.23
CA THR A 456 -6.87 -7.57 22.37
C THR A 456 -5.68 -7.70 23.32
N PHE A 457 -4.76 -6.75 23.21
CA PHE A 457 -3.62 -6.61 24.12
C PHE A 457 -4.09 -6.05 25.47
N THR A 458 -3.91 -6.78 26.57
CA THR A 458 -4.27 -6.28 27.91
C THR A 458 -3.18 -6.49 28.94
N ASP A 459 -3.09 -5.55 29.87
CA ASP A 459 -2.24 -5.62 31.05
C ASP A 459 -2.93 -4.90 32.21
N ILE A 460 -2.57 -5.24 33.45
CA ILE A 460 -3.06 -4.54 34.65
C ILE A 460 -2.43 -3.14 34.72
N SER A 461 -1.20 -3.00 34.24
CA SER A 461 -0.47 -1.73 34.17
C SER A 461 -0.64 -1.08 32.81
N SER A 462 -1.16 0.14 32.80
CA SER A 462 -1.23 0.96 31.57
C SER A 462 0.15 1.41 31.06
N GLY A 463 1.21 1.21 31.83
CA GLY A 463 2.58 1.65 31.50
C GLY A 463 3.17 1.02 30.24
N PHE A 464 2.58 -0.07 29.74
CA PHE A 464 3.06 -0.77 28.55
C PHE A 464 2.32 -0.41 27.25
N PHE A 465 1.16 0.26 27.34
CA PHE A 465 0.27 0.42 26.18
C PHE A 465 0.84 1.34 25.11
N MET A 466 1.48 2.46 25.47
CA MET A 466 2.10 3.35 24.46
C MET A 466 3.21 2.65 23.67
N ALA A 467 4.03 1.84 24.35
CA ALA A 467 5.09 1.08 23.70
C ALA A 467 4.51 -0.04 22.81
N ALA A 468 3.44 -0.69 23.25
CA ALA A 468 2.72 -1.69 22.47
C ALA A 468 2.09 -1.07 21.20
N GLU A 469 1.44 0.09 21.31
CA GLU A 469 0.83 0.79 20.17
C GLU A 469 1.87 1.16 19.11
N GLU A 470 3.05 1.64 19.51
CA GLU A 470 4.15 1.92 18.58
C GLU A 470 4.68 0.64 17.93
N ARG A 471 4.90 -0.41 18.74
CA ARG A 471 5.48 -1.68 18.26
C ARG A 471 4.57 -2.43 17.29
N PHE A 472 3.25 -2.34 17.49
CA PHE A 472 2.26 -3.12 16.75
C PHE A 472 1.35 -2.25 15.87
N ARG A 473 1.81 -1.06 15.46
CA ARG A 473 1.04 -0.09 14.64
C ARG A 473 0.64 -0.57 13.23
N GLN A 474 1.14 -1.73 12.77
CA GLN A 474 1.02 -2.17 11.37
C GLN A 474 -0.39 -2.12 10.80
#